data_AF-A0A016U2X1-F1
#
_entry.id   AF-A0A016U2X1-F1
#
_cell.length_a   1.000
_cell.length_b   1.000
_cell.length_c   1.000
_cell.angle_alpha   90.00
_cell.angle_beta   90.00
_cell.angle_gamma   90.00
#
_symmetry.space_group_name_H-M   'P 1'
#
loop_
_entity.id
_entity.type
_entity.pdbx_description
1 polymer ?
#
loop_
_entity_poly.entity_id
_entity_poly.type
_entity_poly.pdbx_seq_one_letter_code
_entity_poly.pdbx_strand_id
1 'polypeptide(L)'
;MLLSAMLLSAMYIPALARHVDPCDDFYEFACGNYGLNRNLPASKPLRHTISDVQSRLNKQVKSILQMPILDTESKWDRLAKGYYQKCLDEDELERTGLTAIKEIVDWVGGWPTLQGHHWKEWNYSWEEQLALVMNRTGVNAVILELAVTHDPANSSNSVIELDQPKWGVGSRWPYLMGPDDPMLKNYTHLMTLTAVALGAEQKLAEREMYEAMELELKLVNFSADDMVRRDPDRGNNRFQLWQLKSHFPLGIYICYLSMHHSLANFYWIEVYTSAHVFPFPLRVLRNIQCSVVAFRHTSLGLPTVNMLTPVLAMDKLVCGVNTFSLGNLNDACGP
;
A
#
# COMPACT_ATOMS: atom_id res chain seq x y z
N MET A 1 32.51 -28.93 -1.87
CA MET A 1 33.50 -27.93 -1.37
C MET A 1 34.22 -27.21 -2.52
N LEU A 2 35.08 -27.87 -3.31
CA LEU A 2 35.81 -27.18 -4.40
C LEU A 2 34.87 -26.52 -5.43
N LEU A 3 33.89 -27.26 -5.98
CA LEU A 3 32.96 -26.74 -6.99
C LEU A 3 32.17 -25.52 -6.49
N SER A 4 31.73 -25.54 -5.23
CA SER A 4 30.99 -24.44 -4.61
C SER A 4 31.87 -23.21 -4.37
N ALA A 5 33.15 -23.39 -4.02
CA ALA A 5 34.10 -22.29 -3.92
C ALA A 5 34.39 -21.65 -5.30
N MET A 6 34.55 -22.47 -6.35
CA MET A 6 34.73 -21.99 -7.72
C MET A 6 33.53 -21.18 -8.22
N LEU A 7 32.30 -21.65 -7.95
CA LEU A 7 31.06 -20.94 -8.31
C LEU A 7 30.89 -19.61 -7.56
N LEU A 8 31.25 -19.56 -6.27
CA LEU A 8 31.25 -18.31 -5.50
C LEU A 8 32.26 -17.31 -6.08
N SER A 9 33.50 -17.72 -6.32
CA SER A 9 34.52 -16.86 -6.93
C SER A 9 34.09 -16.35 -8.31
N ALA A 10 33.51 -17.20 -9.16
CA ALA A 10 32.99 -16.79 -10.46
C ALA A 10 31.80 -15.81 -10.39
N MET A 11 31.04 -15.81 -9.29
CA MET A 11 29.94 -14.85 -9.08
C MET A 11 30.42 -13.47 -8.61
N TYR A 12 31.49 -13.40 -7.81
CA TYR A 12 31.99 -12.14 -7.25
C TYR A 12 33.10 -11.47 -8.08
N ILE A 13 34.01 -12.24 -8.70
CA ILE A 13 35.13 -11.68 -9.49
C ILE A 13 34.68 -10.64 -10.54
N PRO A 14 33.56 -10.81 -11.28
CA PRO A 14 33.10 -9.81 -12.26
C PRO A 14 32.56 -8.50 -11.66
N ALA A 15 32.34 -8.40 -10.34
CA ALA A 15 31.89 -7.19 -9.67
C ALA A 15 33.04 -6.33 -9.10
N LEU A 16 34.23 -6.93 -8.91
CA LEU A 16 35.38 -6.28 -8.28
C LEU A 16 36.07 -5.27 -9.22
N ALA A 17 36.18 -4.01 -8.82
CA ALA A 17 36.98 -2.98 -9.49
C ALA A 17 38.42 -2.99 -8.94
N ARG A 18 39.22 -4.00 -9.32
CA ARG A 18 40.60 -4.23 -8.84
C ARG A 18 41.64 -3.14 -9.17
N HIS A 19 41.21 -2.00 -9.72
CA HIS A 19 42.05 -0.83 -10.01
C HIS A 19 41.93 0.27 -8.94
N VAL A 20 40.99 0.11 -7.99
CA VAL A 20 40.80 0.96 -6.81
C VAL A 20 41.42 0.28 -5.60
N ASP A 21 42.00 1.04 -4.66
CA ASP A 21 42.50 0.48 -3.41
C ASP A 21 41.32 0.25 -2.43
N PRO A 22 41.14 -0.97 -1.88
CA PRO A 22 40.09 -1.24 -0.90
C PRO A 22 40.22 -0.46 0.42
N CYS A 23 41.38 0.16 0.70
CA CYS A 23 41.57 1.06 1.84
C CYS A 23 41.08 2.50 1.57
N ASP A 24 41.01 2.92 0.30
CA ASP A 24 40.52 4.25 -0.10
C ASP A 24 39.00 4.22 -0.37
N ASP A 25 38.54 3.28 -1.20
CA ASP A 25 37.10 3.02 -1.42
C ASP A 25 36.82 1.51 -1.56
N PHE A 26 36.43 0.92 -0.43
CA PHE A 26 36.00 -0.49 -0.37
C PHE A 26 34.71 -0.76 -1.16
N TYR A 27 33.81 0.22 -1.30
CA TYR A 27 32.57 0.03 -2.06
C TYR A 27 32.87 -0.07 -3.54
N GLU A 28 33.62 0.86 -4.10
CA GLU A 28 33.99 0.82 -5.52
C GLU A 28 34.87 -0.40 -5.82
N PHE A 29 35.88 -0.70 -4.99
CA PHE A 29 36.67 -1.93 -5.13
C PHE A 29 35.81 -3.20 -5.16
N ALA A 30 34.78 -3.30 -4.30
CA ALA A 30 33.93 -4.49 -4.19
C ALA A 30 32.81 -4.56 -5.24
N CYS A 31 32.29 -3.41 -5.69
CA CYS A 31 31.02 -3.30 -6.41
C CYS A 31 31.05 -2.45 -7.69
N GLY A 32 32.11 -1.71 -8.01
CA GLY A 32 32.14 -0.79 -9.15
C GLY A 32 31.79 -1.45 -10.49
N ASN A 33 32.34 -2.65 -10.73
CA ASN A 33 32.04 -3.41 -11.95
C ASN A 33 30.67 -4.13 -11.91
N TYR A 34 29.93 -4.11 -10.78
CA TYR A 34 28.60 -4.72 -10.66
C TYR A 34 27.60 -4.08 -11.62
N GLY A 35 27.61 -2.74 -11.73
CA GLY A 35 26.69 -1.98 -12.58
C GLY A 35 26.96 -2.13 -14.08
N LEU A 36 28.24 -2.17 -14.48
CA LEU A 36 28.69 -2.15 -15.88
C LEU A 36 28.10 -3.28 -16.74
N ASN A 37 27.84 -4.45 -16.13
CA ASN A 37 27.25 -5.61 -16.80
C ASN A 37 25.78 -5.87 -16.39
N ARG A 38 25.12 -4.91 -15.73
CA ARG A 38 23.79 -5.09 -15.13
C ARG A 38 22.90 -3.86 -15.26
N ASN A 39 22.55 -3.50 -16.49
CA ASN A 39 21.55 -2.47 -16.81
C ASN A 39 20.32 -2.55 -15.88
N LEU A 40 19.87 -1.40 -15.39
CA LEU A 40 18.61 -1.25 -14.66
C LEU A 40 17.45 -1.45 -15.64
N PRO A 41 16.54 -2.43 -15.45
CA PRO A 41 15.37 -2.57 -16.29
C PRO A 41 14.41 -1.39 -16.06
N ALA A 42 13.79 -0.86 -17.12
CA ALA A 42 12.84 0.25 -17.01
C ALA A 42 11.66 0.00 -16.06
N SER A 43 11.31 -1.27 -15.80
CA SER A 43 10.30 -1.68 -14.82
C SER A 43 10.82 -1.79 -13.37
N LYS A 44 12.00 -1.24 -13.04
CA LYS A 44 12.56 -1.19 -11.68
C LYS A 44 13.18 0.18 -11.37
N PRO A 45 12.91 0.78 -10.18
CA PRO A 45 13.57 2.01 -9.74
C PRO A 45 15.00 1.78 -9.22
N LEU A 46 15.33 0.56 -8.80
CA LEU A 46 16.64 0.21 -8.25
C LEU A 46 17.01 -1.24 -8.61
N ARG A 47 18.32 -1.50 -8.74
CA ARG A 47 18.86 -2.86 -8.93
C ARG A 47 20.08 -3.11 -8.03
N HIS A 48 19.92 -4.08 -7.14
CA HIS A 48 20.93 -4.54 -6.17
C HIS A 48 20.85 -6.07 -6.03
N THR A 49 21.81 -6.67 -5.32
CA THR A 49 21.96 -8.14 -5.20
C THR A 49 20.68 -8.84 -4.73
N ILE A 50 20.01 -8.32 -3.69
CA ILE A 50 18.75 -8.85 -3.16
C ILE A 50 17.66 -8.81 -4.24
N SER A 51 17.52 -7.70 -4.98
CA SER A 51 16.54 -7.57 -6.07
C SER A 51 16.78 -8.52 -7.26
N ASP A 52 18.04 -8.94 -7.48
CA ASP A 52 18.40 -9.94 -8.48
C ASP A 52 18.09 -11.36 -7.97
N VAL A 53 18.26 -11.63 -6.67
CA VAL A 53 17.84 -12.90 -6.01
C VAL A 53 16.32 -13.03 -6.01
N GLN A 54 15.59 -12.00 -5.57
CA GLN A 54 14.12 -11.92 -5.66
C GLN A 54 13.65 -12.11 -7.12
N SER A 55 14.34 -11.52 -8.09
CA SER A 55 13.99 -11.70 -9.52
C SER A 55 14.24 -13.12 -10.04
N ARG A 56 15.12 -13.91 -9.41
CA ARG A 56 15.30 -15.34 -9.74
C ARG A 56 14.22 -16.19 -9.07
N LEU A 57 13.96 -15.93 -7.79
CA LEU A 57 12.89 -16.59 -7.03
C LEU A 57 11.52 -16.39 -7.70
N ASN A 58 11.17 -15.15 -8.06
CA ASN A 58 9.89 -14.86 -8.71
C ASN A 58 9.73 -15.56 -10.07
N LYS A 59 10.83 -15.84 -10.80
CA LYS A 59 10.78 -16.65 -12.03
C LYS A 59 10.51 -18.13 -11.74
N GLN A 60 11.07 -18.67 -10.66
CA GLN A 60 10.79 -20.04 -10.21
C GLN A 60 9.34 -20.17 -9.72
N VAL A 61 8.87 -19.24 -8.90
CA VAL A 61 7.47 -19.18 -8.42
C VAL A 61 6.49 -19.03 -9.59
N LYS A 62 6.75 -18.13 -10.54
CA LYS A 62 5.96 -18.00 -11.79
C LYS A 62 5.90 -19.33 -12.56
N SER A 63 7.03 -20.02 -12.72
CA SER A 63 7.08 -21.32 -13.40
C SER A 63 6.19 -22.38 -12.72
N ILE A 64 6.10 -22.38 -11.39
CA ILE A 64 5.25 -23.29 -10.61
C ILE A 64 3.76 -22.90 -10.73
N LEU A 65 3.45 -21.60 -10.61
CA LEU A 65 2.07 -21.10 -10.69
C LEU A 65 1.47 -21.19 -12.10
N GLN A 66 2.31 -21.25 -13.15
CA GLN A 66 1.90 -21.49 -14.54
C GLN A 66 1.76 -22.97 -14.91
N MET A 67 2.06 -23.92 -14.01
CA MET A 67 1.78 -25.34 -14.26
C MET A 67 0.27 -25.60 -14.33
N PRO A 68 -0.19 -26.59 -15.11
CA PRO A 68 -1.59 -27.00 -15.10
C PRO A 68 -2.05 -27.35 -13.69
N ILE A 69 -3.31 -27.07 -13.39
CA ILE A 69 -3.97 -27.44 -12.13
C ILE A 69 -4.38 -28.91 -12.25
N LEU A 70 -3.94 -29.76 -11.32
CA LEU A 70 -4.27 -31.19 -11.32
C LEU A 70 -5.18 -31.51 -10.14
N ASP A 71 -6.23 -32.31 -10.33
CA ASP A 71 -7.18 -32.64 -9.25
C ASP A 71 -6.57 -33.43 -8.08
N THR A 72 -5.38 -34.01 -8.27
CA THR A 72 -4.56 -34.66 -7.24
C THR A 72 -3.78 -33.68 -6.36
N GLU A 73 -3.72 -32.39 -6.69
CA GLU A 73 -3.02 -31.37 -5.92
C GLU A 73 -3.84 -30.87 -4.72
N SER A 74 -3.15 -30.34 -3.70
CA SER A 74 -3.82 -29.84 -2.51
C SER A 74 -4.76 -28.68 -2.84
N LYS A 75 -5.79 -28.47 -2.01
CA LYS A 75 -6.71 -27.33 -2.14
C LYS A 75 -5.95 -26.00 -2.25
N TRP A 76 -4.85 -25.86 -1.53
CA TRP A 76 -4.07 -24.62 -1.46
C TRP A 76 -3.28 -24.35 -2.74
N ASP A 77 -2.66 -25.38 -3.32
CA ASP A 77 -1.92 -25.27 -4.59
C ASP A 77 -2.87 -24.93 -5.74
N ARG A 78 -4.03 -25.60 -5.79
CA ARG A 78 -5.07 -25.33 -6.80
C ARG A 78 -5.64 -23.92 -6.68
N LEU A 79 -5.86 -23.41 -5.46
CA LEU A 79 -6.28 -22.03 -5.24
C LEU A 79 -5.20 -21.02 -5.65
N ALA A 80 -3.93 -21.25 -5.30
CA ALA A 80 -2.83 -20.36 -5.63
C ALA A 80 -2.60 -20.27 -7.15
N LYS A 81 -2.61 -21.41 -7.86
CA LYS A 81 -2.56 -21.45 -9.33
C LYS A 81 -3.79 -20.80 -9.96
N GLY A 82 -5.00 -21.12 -9.49
CA GLY A 82 -6.24 -20.59 -10.06
C GLY A 82 -6.36 -19.07 -9.92
N TYR A 83 -5.96 -18.51 -8.77
CA TYR A 83 -5.86 -17.07 -8.56
C TYR A 83 -4.83 -16.44 -9.52
N TYR A 84 -3.63 -17.02 -9.62
CA TYR A 84 -2.59 -16.53 -10.52
C TYR A 84 -2.97 -16.62 -12.01
N GLN A 85 -3.75 -17.62 -12.40
CA GLN A 85 -4.32 -17.74 -13.75
C GLN A 85 -5.37 -16.67 -14.02
N LYS A 86 -6.20 -16.30 -13.04
CA LYS A 86 -7.14 -15.18 -13.19
C LYS A 86 -6.43 -13.83 -13.30
N CYS A 87 -5.31 -13.63 -12.61
CA CYS A 87 -4.44 -12.46 -12.80
C CYS A 87 -3.65 -12.45 -14.13
N LEU A 88 -3.74 -13.50 -14.96
CA LEU A 88 -3.20 -13.53 -16.33
C LEU A 88 -4.28 -13.29 -17.41
N ASP A 89 -5.54 -13.24 -17.01
CA ASP A 89 -6.72 -13.19 -17.89
C ASP A 89 -7.04 -11.73 -18.26
N GLU A 90 -6.10 -11.06 -18.96
CA GLU A 90 -6.21 -9.62 -19.26
C GLU A 90 -7.50 -9.26 -20.02
N ASP A 91 -7.98 -10.14 -20.92
CA ASP A 91 -9.25 -9.96 -21.64
C ASP A 91 -10.46 -9.93 -20.68
N GLU A 92 -10.50 -10.80 -19.67
CA GLU A 92 -11.55 -10.82 -18.65
C GLU A 92 -11.46 -9.60 -17.71
N LEU A 93 -10.24 -9.15 -17.40
CA LEU A 93 -9.98 -7.98 -16.56
C LEU A 93 -10.41 -6.69 -17.23
N GLU A 94 -10.09 -6.46 -18.51
CA GLU A 94 -10.60 -5.31 -19.27
C GLU A 94 -12.13 -5.37 -19.43
N ARG A 95 -12.71 -6.58 -19.56
CA ARG A 95 -14.17 -6.78 -19.68
C ARG A 95 -14.94 -6.55 -18.38
N THR A 96 -14.33 -6.73 -17.21
CA THR A 96 -15.06 -6.77 -15.91
C THR A 96 -14.54 -5.83 -14.83
N GLY A 97 -13.27 -5.41 -14.89
CA GLY A 97 -12.58 -4.69 -13.82
C GLY A 97 -13.24 -3.36 -13.43
N LEU A 98 -13.68 -2.57 -14.41
CA LEU A 98 -14.40 -1.32 -14.17
C LEU A 98 -15.71 -1.54 -13.38
N THR A 99 -16.43 -2.62 -13.68
CA THR A 99 -17.66 -2.99 -12.96
C THR A 99 -17.33 -3.47 -11.54
N ALA A 100 -16.33 -4.35 -11.38
CA ALA A 100 -15.90 -4.85 -10.08
C ALA A 100 -15.43 -3.74 -9.14
N ILE A 101 -14.69 -2.73 -9.63
CA ILE A 101 -14.29 -1.57 -8.82
C ILE A 101 -15.53 -0.76 -8.39
N LYS A 102 -16.51 -0.57 -9.26
CA LYS A 102 -17.76 0.15 -8.93
C LYS A 102 -18.61 -0.59 -7.91
N GLU A 103 -18.74 -1.91 -8.05
CA GLU A 103 -19.40 -2.75 -7.04
C GLU A 103 -18.70 -2.65 -5.68
N ILE A 104 -17.38 -2.68 -5.63
CA ILE A 104 -16.61 -2.47 -4.38
C ILE A 104 -16.88 -1.08 -3.79
N VAL A 105 -16.88 -0.01 -4.61
CA VAL A 105 -17.19 1.36 -4.17
C VAL A 105 -18.60 1.45 -3.57
N ASP A 106 -19.61 0.90 -4.23
CA ASP A 106 -20.98 0.89 -3.70
C ASP A 106 -21.12 0.03 -2.43
N TRP A 107 -20.40 -1.11 -2.33
CA TRP A 107 -20.36 -1.94 -1.11
C TRP A 107 -19.71 -1.23 0.08
N VAL A 108 -18.85 -0.23 -0.15
CA VAL A 108 -18.22 0.60 0.90
C VAL A 108 -18.87 1.98 1.06
N GLY A 109 -20.12 2.17 0.64
CA GLY A 109 -20.87 3.40 0.90
C GLY A 109 -20.62 4.53 -0.12
N GLY A 110 -20.18 4.18 -1.33
CA GLY A 110 -20.08 5.07 -2.48
C GLY A 110 -18.80 5.90 -2.54
N TRP A 111 -18.79 6.89 -3.43
CA TRP A 111 -17.73 7.90 -3.55
C TRP A 111 -18.33 9.20 -4.15
N PRO A 112 -18.37 10.32 -3.39
CA PRO A 112 -18.89 11.61 -3.85
C PRO A 112 -18.45 12.02 -5.26
N THR A 113 -17.17 11.84 -5.59
CA THR A 113 -16.61 12.25 -6.88
C THR A 113 -17.16 11.47 -8.07
N LEU A 114 -17.59 10.21 -7.87
CA LEU A 114 -18.23 9.39 -8.92
C LEU A 114 -19.74 9.61 -9.01
N GLN A 115 -20.39 9.95 -7.90
CA GLN A 115 -21.86 10.00 -7.78
C GLN A 115 -22.42 11.44 -7.77
N GLY A 116 -21.56 12.45 -7.57
CA GLY A 116 -21.89 13.87 -7.58
C GLY A 116 -23.11 14.21 -6.72
N HIS A 117 -24.06 14.95 -7.28
CA HIS A 117 -25.32 15.32 -6.62
C HIS A 117 -26.25 14.14 -6.29
N HIS A 118 -25.94 12.92 -6.73
CA HIS A 118 -26.68 11.70 -6.35
C HIS A 118 -26.08 11.00 -5.12
N TRP A 119 -24.86 11.35 -4.69
CA TRP A 119 -24.31 10.86 -3.43
C TRP A 119 -25.14 11.36 -2.23
N LYS A 120 -25.17 10.55 -1.17
CA LYS A 120 -25.88 10.86 0.06
C LYS A 120 -24.98 10.56 1.25
N GLU A 121 -24.94 11.49 2.18
CA GLU A 121 -24.27 11.34 3.48
C GLU A 121 -24.85 10.13 4.23
N TRP A 122 -23.97 9.36 4.87
CA TRP A 122 -24.35 8.12 5.55
C TRP A 122 -25.28 8.39 6.73
N ASN A 123 -26.10 7.40 7.09
CA ASN A 123 -26.94 7.45 8.29
C ASN A 123 -26.21 6.95 9.56
N TYR A 124 -24.88 6.85 9.50
CA TYR A 124 -23.97 6.37 10.54
C TYR A 124 -22.70 7.24 10.58
N SER A 125 -21.90 7.07 11.62
CA SER A 125 -20.71 7.88 11.89
C SER A 125 -19.52 7.55 10.96
N TRP A 126 -18.53 8.43 10.87
CA TRP A 126 -17.33 8.19 10.03
C TRP A 126 -16.46 7.07 10.62
N GLU A 127 -16.56 6.84 11.93
CA GLU A 127 -15.96 5.74 12.66
C GLU A 127 -16.58 4.39 12.24
N GLU A 128 -17.91 4.32 12.15
CA GLU A 128 -18.63 3.15 11.63
C GLU A 128 -18.31 2.91 10.14
N GLN A 129 -18.17 3.97 9.35
CA GLN A 129 -17.73 3.88 7.95
C GLN A 129 -16.32 3.29 7.82
N LEU A 130 -15.35 3.74 8.62
CA LEU A 130 -14.00 3.15 8.58
C LEU A 130 -14.01 1.66 8.94
N ALA A 131 -14.79 1.27 9.95
CA ALA A 131 -14.93 -0.14 10.31
C ALA A 131 -15.63 -0.95 9.21
N LEU A 132 -16.60 -0.37 8.49
CA LEU A 132 -17.24 -0.98 7.32
C LEU A 132 -16.22 -1.18 6.19
N VAL A 133 -15.44 -0.16 5.83
CA VAL A 133 -14.35 -0.25 4.84
C VAL A 133 -13.36 -1.34 5.23
N MET A 134 -12.85 -1.32 6.46
CA MET A 134 -11.86 -2.28 6.94
C MET A 134 -12.38 -3.72 6.95
N ASN A 135 -13.62 -3.95 7.40
CA ASN A 135 -14.25 -5.26 7.43
C ASN A 135 -14.54 -5.80 6.01
N ARG A 136 -14.92 -4.92 5.06
CA ARG A 136 -15.23 -5.30 3.68
C ARG A 136 -14.02 -5.49 2.78
N THR A 137 -12.91 -4.79 3.04
CA THR A 137 -11.77 -4.70 2.09
C THR A 137 -10.42 -5.09 2.69
N GLY A 138 -10.29 -5.15 4.02
CA GLY A 138 -9.01 -5.26 4.71
C GLY A 138 -8.16 -3.98 4.71
N VAL A 139 -8.59 -2.90 4.06
CA VAL A 139 -7.89 -1.60 4.09
C VAL A 139 -8.06 -0.98 5.47
N ASN A 140 -6.97 -0.92 6.24
CA ASN A 140 -6.99 -0.66 7.68
C ASN A 140 -6.34 0.67 8.10
N ALA A 141 -5.85 1.49 7.15
CA ALA A 141 -4.92 2.59 7.41
C ALA A 141 -5.26 3.93 6.72
N VAL A 142 -6.54 4.31 6.70
CA VAL A 142 -7.07 5.46 5.93
C VAL A 142 -6.93 6.80 6.67
N ILE A 143 -7.40 6.89 7.92
CA ILE A 143 -7.29 8.09 8.79
C ILE A 143 -6.44 7.76 10.02
N LEU A 144 -6.60 6.54 10.52
CA LEU A 144 -5.75 5.88 11.52
C LEU A 144 -5.45 4.49 10.97
N GLU A 145 -4.32 3.92 11.35
CA GLU A 145 -4.02 2.52 11.12
C GLU A 145 -4.46 1.69 12.33
N LEU A 146 -5.23 0.63 12.06
CA LEU A 146 -5.73 -0.29 13.08
C LEU A 146 -5.25 -1.71 12.76
N ALA A 147 -4.47 -2.30 13.66
CA ALA A 147 -3.92 -3.65 13.49
C ALA A 147 -4.08 -4.50 14.76
N VAL A 148 -3.90 -5.81 14.61
CA VAL A 148 -3.70 -6.74 15.73
C VAL A 148 -2.27 -7.24 15.64
N THR A 149 -1.46 -6.92 16.65
CA THR A 149 -0.01 -7.18 16.68
C THR A 149 0.38 -7.93 17.96
N HIS A 150 1.67 -8.18 18.19
CA HIS A 150 2.16 -8.85 19.40
C HIS A 150 2.45 -7.81 20.49
N ASP A 151 2.08 -8.08 21.75
CA ASP A 151 2.42 -7.18 22.88
C ASP A 151 3.95 -7.00 22.95
N PRO A 152 4.50 -5.78 22.80
CA PRO A 152 5.95 -5.53 22.88
C PRO A 152 6.58 -5.98 24.20
N ALA A 153 5.79 -6.09 25.29
CA ALA A 153 6.23 -6.60 26.58
C ALA A 153 6.06 -8.14 26.74
N ASN A 154 5.23 -8.79 25.92
CA ASN A 154 5.02 -10.24 25.93
C ASN A 154 4.46 -10.75 24.60
N SER A 155 5.32 -11.19 23.68
CA SER A 155 4.92 -11.63 22.34
C SER A 155 4.00 -12.87 22.29
N SER A 156 3.74 -13.54 23.43
CA SER A 156 2.71 -14.57 23.57
C SER A 156 1.28 -14.01 23.50
N ASN A 157 1.11 -12.71 23.78
CA ASN A 157 -0.16 -12.00 23.75
C ASN A 157 -0.34 -11.25 22.42
N SER A 158 -1.59 -11.15 21.96
CA SER A 158 -1.99 -10.20 20.92
C SER A 158 -2.58 -8.94 21.55
N VAL A 159 -2.24 -7.79 20.98
CA VAL A 159 -2.77 -6.46 21.34
C VAL A 159 -3.34 -5.76 20.12
N ILE A 160 -4.10 -4.70 20.34
CA ILE A 160 -4.54 -3.82 19.26
C ILE A 160 -3.52 -2.69 19.14
N GLU A 161 -3.19 -2.32 17.90
CA GLU A 161 -2.28 -1.23 17.59
C GLU A 161 -3.05 -0.13 16.86
N LEU A 162 -2.90 1.12 17.34
CA LEU A 162 -3.44 2.33 16.72
C LEU A 162 -2.27 3.24 16.32
N ASP A 163 -2.08 3.41 15.02
CA ASP A 163 -0.98 4.17 14.43
C ASP A 163 -1.53 5.31 13.53
N GLN A 164 -0.67 6.25 13.16
CA GLN A 164 -0.93 7.26 12.13
C GLN A 164 -1.19 6.58 10.77
N PRO A 165 -1.96 7.20 9.86
CA PRO A 165 -2.31 6.58 8.58
C PRO A 165 -1.07 6.39 7.70
N LYS A 166 -1.17 5.49 6.71
CA LYS A 166 -0.14 5.43 5.66
C LYS A 166 -0.31 6.64 4.75
N TRP A 167 0.80 7.25 4.34
CA TRP A 167 0.77 8.38 3.41
C TRP A 167 0.55 7.90 1.97
N GLY A 168 -0.19 8.68 1.20
CA GLY A 168 -0.44 8.44 -0.22
C GLY A 168 0.86 8.27 -0.99
N VAL A 169 1.70 9.30 -1.04
CA VAL A 169 3.06 9.22 -1.63
C VAL A 169 4.09 8.47 -0.76
N GLY A 170 3.62 7.70 0.24
CA GLY A 170 4.37 6.69 0.99
C GLY A 170 5.37 7.20 2.03
N SER A 171 5.92 8.41 1.82
CA SER A 171 6.78 9.10 2.78
C SER A 171 6.15 10.41 3.23
N ARG A 172 6.49 10.85 4.44
CA ARG A 172 6.00 12.12 5.00
C ARG A 172 6.56 13.36 4.27
N TRP A 173 7.75 13.24 3.67
CA TRP A 173 8.56 14.39 3.24
C TRP A 173 7.89 15.32 2.21
N PRO A 174 7.25 14.84 1.12
CA PRO A 174 6.60 15.71 0.13
C PRO A 174 5.53 16.63 0.73
N TYR A 175 4.77 16.14 1.72
CA TYR A 175 3.77 16.93 2.44
C TYR A 175 4.35 18.03 3.33
N LEU A 176 5.60 17.87 3.78
CA LEU A 176 6.33 18.92 4.51
C LEU A 176 6.90 19.99 3.57
N MET A 177 7.09 19.66 2.29
CA MET A 177 7.43 20.63 1.23
C MET A 177 6.21 21.44 0.73
N GLY A 178 4.99 20.98 1.04
CA GLY A 178 3.73 21.65 0.73
C GLY A 178 3.11 21.26 -0.63
N PRO A 179 1.94 21.81 -0.98
CA PRO A 179 1.17 21.42 -2.17
C PRO A 179 1.88 21.69 -3.50
N ASP A 180 2.94 22.51 -3.48
CA ASP A 180 3.73 22.81 -4.67
C ASP A 180 4.73 21.71 -5.06
N ASP A 181 4.94 20.70 -4.20
CA ASP A 181 5.89 19.61 -4.43
C ASP A 181 5.55 18.76 -5.68
N PRO A 182 6.53 18.43 -6.55
CA PRO A 182 6.28 17.65 -7.76
C PRO A 182 5.69 16.25 -7.53
N MET A 183 6.03 15.59 -6.41
CA MET A 183 5.50 14.26 -6.09
C MET A 183 4.03 14.36 -5.66
N LEU A 184 3.65 15.38 -4.89
CA LEU A 184 2.24 15.64 -4.54
C LEU A 184 1.39 16.08 -5.73
N LYS A 185 1.94 16.93 -6.62
CA LYS A 185 1.25 17.33 -7.86
C LYS A 185 0.96 16.12 -8.76
N ASN A 186 1.97 15.27 -8.99
CA ASN A 186 1.80 14.04 -9.76
C ASN A 186 0.80 13.07 -9.09
N TYR A 187 0.76 13.05 -7.75
CA TYR A 187 -0.17 12.21 -7.01
C TYR A 187 -1.62 12.69 -7.08
N THR A 188 -1.88 13.98 -6.86
CA THR A 188 -3.22 14.58 -7.00
C THR A 188 -3.73 14.43 -8.45
N HIS A 189 -2.82 14.53 -9.43
CA HIS A 189 -3.14 14.26 -10.83
C HIS A 189 -3.52 12.79 -11.07
N LEU A 190 -2.79 11.82 -10.49
CA LEU A 190 -3.13 10.39 -10.56
C LEU A 190 -4.49 10.08 -9.89
N MET A 191 -4.80 10.71 -8.75
CA MET A 191 -6.10 10.61 -8.10
C MET A 191 -7.23 11.12 -9.02
N THR A 192 -7.02 12.29 -9.64
CA THR A 192 -7.94 12.90 -10.61
C THR A 192 -8.17 11.98 -11.82
N LEU A 193 -7.10 11.49 -12.45
CA LEU A 193 -7.19 10.56 -13.58
C LEU A 193 -7.92 9.27 -13.22
N THR A 194 -7.72 8.77 -12.00
CA THR A 194 -8.39 7.56 -11.50
C THR A 194 -9.89 7.78 -11.34
N ALA A 195 -10.31 8.89 -10.72
CA ALA A 195 -11.72 9.24 -10.59
C ALA A 195 -12.40 9.42 -11.96
N VAL A 196 -11.72 10.08 -12.91
CA VAL A 196 -12.22 10.31 -14.27
C VAL A 196 -12.31 9.01 -15.08
N ALA A 197 -11.33 8.10 -14.98
CA ALA A 197 -11.39 6.77 -15.59
C ALA A 197 -12.54 5.91 -15.04
N LEU A 198 -12.94 6.13 -13.79
CA LEU A 198 -14.12 5.51 -13.18
C LEU A 198 -15.44 6.22 -13.56
N GLY A 199 -15.39 7.39 -14.22
CA GLY A 199 -16.55 8.10 -14.75
C GLY A 199 -16.94 9.40 -14.04
N ALA A 200 -16.08 9.97 -13.20
CA ALA A 200 -16.29 11.31 -12.63
C ALA A 200 -16.27 12.42 -13.69
N GLU A 201 -16.94 13.54 -13.41
CA GLU A 201 -16.71 14.78 -14.15
C GLU A 201 -15.30 15.32 -13.86
N GLN A 202 -14.53 15.63 -14.90
CA GLN A 202 -13.17 16.19 -14.80
C GLN A 202 -13.04 17.31 -13.75
N LYS A 203 -13.93 18.31 -13.79
CA LYS A 203 -13.88 19.48 -12.88
C LYS A 203 -14.30 19.15 -11.44
N LEU A 204 -15.12 18.12 -11.26
CA LEU A 204 -15.50 17.61 -9.95
C LEU A 204 -14.30 16.87 -9.34
N ALA A 205 -13.66 16.00 -10.12
CA ALA A 205 -12.46 15.27 -9.73
C ALA A 205 -11.27 16.18 -9.40
N GLU A 206 -10.97 17.16 -10.26
CA GLU A 206 -9.90 18.14 -10.02
C GLU A 206 -10.08 18.87 -8.68
N ARG A 207 -11.31 19.30 -8.37
CA ARG A 207 -11.62 19.99 -7.11
C ARG A 207 -11.54 19.05 -5.91
N GLU A 208 -12.26 17.93 -5.94
CA GLU A 208 -12.40 17.06 -4.77
C GLU A 208 -11.09 16.33 -4.45
N MET A 209 -10.30 15.95 -5.45
CA MET A 209 -8.98 15.35 -5.23
C MET A 209 -7.96 16.37 -4.70
N TYR A 210 -8.08 17.65 -5.09
CA TYR A 210 -7.29 18.72 -4.46
C TYR A 210 -7.73 18.96 -3.00
N GLU A 211 -9.04 19.06 -2.71
CA GLU A 211 -9.56 19.20 -1.34
C GLU A 211 -9.14 18.03 -0.43
N ALA A 212 -9.04 16.82 -0.99
CA ALA A 212 -8.59 15.64 -0.27
C ALA A 212 -7.05 15.55 -0.11
N MET A 213 -6.27 16.09 -1.06
CA MET A 213 -4.82 16.32 -0.84
C MET A 213 -4.57 17.36 0.26
N GLU A 214 -5.37 18.43 0.33
CA GLU A 214 -5.25 19.38 1.45
C GLU A 214 -5.59 18.75 2.80
N LEU A 215 -6.48 17.77 2.84
CA LEU A 215 -6.71 16.93 4.01
C LEU A 215 -5.43 16.17 4.38
N GLU A 216 -4.77 15.49 3.43
CA GLU A 216 -3.55 14.73 3.73
C GLU A 216 -2.42 15.64 4.27
N LEU A 217 -2.26 16.87 3.74
CA LEU A 217 -1.36 17.88 4.32
C LEU A 217 -1.70 18.18 5.79
N LYS A 218 -2.99 18.29 6.13
CA LYS A 218 -3.46 18.53 7.51
C LYS A 218 -3.21 17.29 8.38
N LEU A 219 -3.45 16.08 7.89
CA LEU A 219 -3.17 14.81 8.60
C LEU A 219 -1.67 14.66 8.91
N VAL A 220 -0.80 14.94 7.93
CA VAL A 220 0.66 14.85 8.09
C VAL A 220 1.17 15.77 9.18
N ASN A 221 0.65 16.99 9.30
CA ASN A 221 1.16 17.96 10.27
C ASN A 221 1.07 17.47 11.73
N PHE A 222 0.05 16.67 12.06
CA PHE A 222 -0.14 16.11 13.40
C PHE A 222 0.62 14.78 13.64
N SER A 223 1.19 14.16 12.60
CA SER A 223 1.86 12.86 12.72
C SER A 223 3.22 12.93 13.42
N ALA A 224 3.72 11.78 13.90
CA ALA A 224 5.08 11.64 14.43
C ALA A 224 6.10 11.45 13.29
N ASP A 225 7.34 11.89 13.52
CA ASP A 225 8.46 11.68 12.59
C ASP A 225 9.13 10.31 12.78
N ASP A 226 9.88 9.87 11.76
CA ASP A 226 10.51 8.56 11.75
C ASP A 226 11.66 8.41 12.77
N MET A 227 12.15 9.49 13.41
CA MET A 227 13.15 9.38 14.48
C MET A 227 12.48 9.16 15.84
N VAL A 228 11.42 9.91 16.15
CA VAL A 228 10.60 9.68 17.36
C VAL A 228 9.99 8.28 17.34
N ARG A 229 9.51 7.81 16.18
CA ARG A 229 8.91 6.47 16.01
C ARG A 229 9.90 5.30 16.10
N ARG A 230 11.22 5.56 16.08
CA ARG A 230 12.25 4.53 16.27
C ARG A 230 12.61 4.29 17.73
N ASP A 231 12.14 5.14 18.64
CA ASP A 231 12.35 5.01 20.08
C ASP A 231 11.18 4.22 20.70
N PRO A 232 11.38 2.93 21.10
CA PRO A 232 10.30 2.10 21.59
C PRO A 232 9.69 2.65 22.89
N ASP A 233 10.47 3.36 23.70
CA ASP A 233 10.01 3.95 24.96
C ASP A 233 9.07 5.15 24.73
N ARG A 234 9.04 5.70 23.50
CA ARG A 234 8.09 6.72 23.05
C ARG A 234 6.95 6.17 22.21
N GLY A 235 7.17 5.06 21.50
CA GLY A 235 6.15 4.40 20.67
C GLY A 235 5.20 3.48 21.45
N ASN A 236 5.65 2.87 22.55
CA ASN A 236 4.91 1.78 23.19
C ASN A 236 3.90 2.27 24.26
N ASN A 237 3.05 3.24 23.92
CA ASN A 237 2.06 3.80 24.85
C ASN A 237 0.83 2.87 24.99
N ARG A 238 0.78 2.09 26.08
CA ARG A 238 -0.28 1.12 26.39
C ARG A 238 -1.47 1.80 27.08
N PHE A 239 -2.65 1.74 26.44
CA PHE A 239 -3.92 2.24 26.99
C PHE A 239 -4.97 1.14 27.11
N GLN A 240 -5.79 1.20 28.16
CA GLN A 240 -7.07 0.49 28.22
C GLN A 240 -8.09 1.21 27.32
N LEU A 241 -9.01 0.47 26.69
CA LEU A 241 -10.03 1.03 25.79
C LEU A 241 -10.85 2.20 26.40
N TRP A 242 -11.13 2.16 27.70
CA TRP A 242 -11.85 3.25 28.39
C TRP A 242 -11.01 4.53 28.57
N GLN A 243 -9.67 4.42 28.66
CA GLN A 243 -8.78 5.57 28.72
C GLN A 243 -8.73 6.29 27.36
N LEU A 244 -8.76 5.54 26.25
CA LEU A 244 -8.81 6.14 24.90
C LEU A 244 -10.01 7.08 24.75
N LYS A 245 -11.18 6.74 25.30
CA LYS A 245 -12.37 7.61 25.27
C LYS A 245 -12.17 8.94 26.04
N SER A 246 -11.36 8.94 27.10
CA SER A 246 -11.04 10.13 27.89
C SER A 246 -9.96 11.00 27.26
N HIS A 247 -8.97 10.40 26.59
CA HIS A 247 -7.87 11.13 25.94
C HIS A 247 -8.22 11.58 24.51
N PHE A 248 -9.02 10.79 23.79
CA PHE A 248 -9.30 10.95 22.35
C PHE A 248 -10.83 10.90 22.12
N PRO A 249 -11.56 12.02 22.32
CA PRO A 249 -13.02 12.04 22.33
C PRO A 249 -13.69 11.84 20.95
N LEU A 250 -12.91 11.58 19.90
CA LEU A 250 -13.32 11.47 18.50
C LEU A 250 -13.89 10.10 18.13
N GLY A 251 -14.68 9.49 19.02
CA GLY A 251 -15.38 8.24 18.72
C GLY A 251 -14.51 7.03 18.32
N ILE A 252 -13.17 7.05 18.41
CA ILE A 252 -12.29 5.97 17.90
C ILE A 252 -12.63 4.58 18.49
N TYR A 253 -13.17 4.56 19.72
CA TYR A 253 -13.69 3.35 20.37
C TYR A 253 -14.92 2.74 19.66
N ILE A 254 -15.61 3.48 18.78
CA ILE A 254 -16.76 3.04 17.98
C ILE A 254 -16.29 2.14 16.84
N CYS A 255 -15.20 2.49 16.13
CA CYS A 255 -14.58 1.59 15.14
C CYS A 255 -14.36 0.20 15.73
N TYR A 256 -13.80 0.18 16.95
CA TYR A 256 -13.57 -1.03 17.73
C TYR A 256 -14.89 -1.76 18.08
N LEU A 257 -15.91 -1.05 18.60
CA LEU A 257 -17.22 -1.64 18.93
C LEU A 257 -17.92 -2.26 17.71
N SER A 258 -17.77 -1.69 16.51
CA SER A 258 -18.31 -2.28 15.27
C SER A 258 -17.59 -3.55 14.81
N MET A 259 -16.30 -3.73 15.13
CA MET A 259 -15.58 -5.00 14.91
C MET A 259 -15.95 -6.08 15.95
N HIS A 260 -16.54 -5.68 17.07
CA HIS A 260 -16.72 -6.53 18.25
C HIS A 260 -17.67 -7.72 18.02
N HIS A 261 -18.56 -7.63 17.01
CA HIS A 261 -19.46 -8.70 16.55
C HIS A 261 -18.72 -9.95 16.02
N SER A 262 -17.39 -9.90 15.85
CA SER A 262 -16.55 -11.05 15.47
C SER A 262 -15.42 -11.37 16.47
N LEU A 263 -15.26 -10.58 17.54
CA LEU A 263 -14.11 -10.65 18.47
C LEU A 263 -14.54 -10.83 19.94
N ALA A 264 -15.63 -11.57 20.17
CA ALA A 264 -16.38 -11.64 21.44
C ALA A 264 -15.70 -12.30 22.67
N ASN A 265 -14.37 -12.49 22.66
CA ASN A 265 -13.62 -13.17 23.75
C ASN A 265 -12.54 -12.31 24.44
N PHE A 266 -12.26 -11.09 23.96
CA PHE A 266 -11.24 -10.24 24.57
C PHE A 266 -11.82 -9.38 25.70
N TYR A 267 -11.80 -9.91 26.93
CA TYR A 267 -12.26 -9.20 28.14
C TYR A 267 -11.26 -8.19 28.70
N TRP A 268 -10.01 -8.21 28.21
CA TRP A 268 -8.95 -7.27 28.54
C TRP A 268 -8.35 -6.81 27.21
N ILE A 269 -8.52 -5.54 26.87
CA ILE A 269 -8.12 -4.99 25.56
C ILE A 269 -7.23 -3.79 25.80
N GLU A 270 -6.01 -3.97 25.33
CA GLU A 270 -4.91 -3.04 25.52
C GLU A 270 -4.48 -2.58 24.14
N VAL A 271 -4.44 -1.26 24.00
CA VAL A 271 -4.21 -0.58 22.73
C VAL A 271 -2.90 0.16 22.82
N TYR A 272 -1.96 -0.20 21.96
CA TYR A 272 -0.67 0.45 21.82
C TYR A 272 -0.79 1.61 20.81
N THR A 273 -0.29 2.79 21.17
CA THR A 273 -0.33 3.98 20.29
C THR A 273 1.07 4.55 20.03
N SER A 274 1.56 4.44 18.79
CA SER A 274 2.93 4.86 18.40
C SER A 274 3.09 6.36 18.10
N ALA A 275 2.02 7.14 18.26
CA ALA A 275 2.00 8.59 18.19
C ALA A 275 1.08 9.16 19.28
N HIS A 276 1.20 10.46 19.58
CA HIS A 276 0.18 11.19 20.33
C HIS A 276 -1.13 11.20 19.51
N VAL A 277 -2.11 10.39 19.88
CA VAL A 277 -3.33 10.22 19.08
C VAL A 277 -4.12 11.53 18.97
N PHE A 278 -4.72 11.70 17.79
CA PHE A 278 -5.01 12.98 17.16
C PHE A 278 -6.28 13.65 17.71
N PRO A 279 -6.34 15.01 17.80
CA PRO A 279 -7.56 15.77 18.02
C PRO A 279 -8.06 16.48 16.73
N PHE A 280 -9.04 15.89 16.01
CA PHE A 280 -9.59 16.43 14.76
C PHE A 280 -10.88 17.25 14.93
N PRO A 281 -11.07 18.36 14.19
CA PRO A 281 -12.36 19.04 14.08
C PRO A 281 -13.29 18.35 13.06
N LEU A 282 -14.52 18.03 13.48
CA LEU A 282 -15.53 17.28 12.72
C LEU A 282 -15.82 17.75 11.28
N ARG A 283 -15.59 19.03 10.95
CA ARG A 283 -15.87 19.58 9.61
C ARG A 283 -14.91 19.12 8.52
N VAL A 284 -13.72 18.61 8.87
CA VAL A 284 -12.70 18.21 7.88
C VAL A 284 -12.94 16.78 7.35
N LEU A 285 -13.75 15.99 8.06
CA LEU A 285 -13.95 14.56 7.79
C LEU A 285 -14.91 14.28 6.62
N ARG A 286 -15.64 15.29 6.13
CA ARG A 286 -16.71 15.11 5.14
C ARG A 286 -16.24 14.89 3.70
N ASN A 287 -14.93 15.03 3.44
CA ASN A 287 -14.30 14.79 2.14
C ASN A 287 -13.43 13.52 2.13
N ILE A 288 -13.45 12.70 3.19
CA ILE A 288 -12.54 11.54 3.31
C ILE A 288 -13.14 10.30 2.64
N GLN A 289 -13.22 10.35 1.31
CA GLN A 289 -13.42 9.17 0.47
C GLN A 289 -12.35 9.14 -0.63
N CYS A 290 -11.61 8.04 -0.66
CA CYS A 290 -10.63 7.69 -1.71
C CYS A 290 -9.48 8.69 -1.91
N SER A 291 -8.50 8.69 -0.98
CA SER A 291 -7.18 9.29 -1.23
C SER A 291 -6.02 8.29 -1.09
N VAL A 292 -5.91 7.55 0.02
CA VAL A 292 -4.76 6.65 0.27
C VAL A 292 -4.91 5.27 -0.43
N VAL A 293 -4.81 5.18 -1.77
CA VAL A 293 -5.20 3.95 -2.51
C VAL A 293 -4.45 3.60 -3.84
N ALA A 294 -3.28 2.92 -3.78
CA ALA A 294 -2.68 1.90 -4.71
C ALA A 294 -1.84 0.69 -4.08
N PHE A 295 -2.41 -0.50 -3.83
CA PHE A 295 -1.92 -1.60 -2.92
C PHE A 295 -0.72 -2.50 -3.34
N ARG A 296 0.03 -3.10 -2.36
CA ARG A 296 0.81 -4.36 -2.57
C ARG A 296 1.27 -5.13 -1.30
N HIS A 297 1.40 -6.46 -1.41
CA HIS A 297 2.12 -7.34 -0.47
C HIS A 297 3.44 -7.81 -1.12
N THR A 298 4.60 -7.66 -0.45
CA THR A 298 5.85 -8.42 -0.78
C THR A 298 6.82 -8.46 0.40
N SER A 299 7.72 -9.45 0.41
CA SER A 299 8.64 -9.72 1.52
C SER A 299 9.92 -8.85 1.51
N LEU A 300 10.39 -8.53 2.72
CA LEU A 300 11.71 -7.95 3.05
C LEU A 300 11.96 -6.49 2.59
N GLY A 301 11.40 -5.55 3.36
CA GLY A 301 12.11 -4.36 3.84
C GLY A 301 12.59 -3.32 2.83
N LEU A 302 11.67 -2.48 2.33
CA LEU A 302 11.84 -1.09 1.87
C LEU A 302 10.46 -0.39 1.99
N PRO A 303 10.36 0.95 2.08
CA PRO A 303 9.13 1.63 2.51
C PRO A 303 7.97 1.58 1.49
N THR A 304 6.76 1.61 2.05
CA THR A 304 5.45 1.47 1.40
C THR A 304 4.98 2.71 0.64
N VAL A 305 4.10 2.52 -0.35
CA VAL A 305 3.33 3.58 -1.02
C VAL A 305 1.93 3.01 -1.34
N ASN A 306 0.84 3.63 -0.84
CA ASN A 306 -0.55 3.51 -1.34
C ASN A 306 -1.36 2.15 -1.18
N MET A 307 -2.73 2.14 -1.21
CA MET A 307 -3.64 0.96 -0.98
C MET A 307 -4.83 0.42 -1.93
N LEU A 308 -5.20 0.85 -3.19
CA LEU A 308 -6.17 0.16 -4.12
C LEU A 308 -6.10 0.31 -5.70
N THR A 309 -5.54 1.34 -6.38
CA THR A 309 -5.43 1.47 -7.90
C THR A 309 -5.10 0.19 -8.70
N PRO A 310 -4.34 -0.80 -8.19
CA PRO A 310 -3.91 -1.95 -8.97
C PRO A 310 -4.97 -2.90 -9.55
N VAL A 311 -6.29 -2.72 -9.44
CA VAL A 311 -7.24 -3.63 -10.15
C VAL A 311 -7.10 -3.57 -11.70
N LEU A 312 -6.33 -2.62 -12.25
CA LEU A 312 -5.87 -2.60 -13.65
C LEU A 312 -4.33 -2.67 -13.81
N ALA A 313 -3.56 -2.84 -12.72
CA ALA A 313 -2.08 -2.76 -12.74
C ALA A 313 -1.34 -3.75 -11.80
N MET A 314 -2.05 -4.41 -10.89
CA MET A 314 -1.50 -5.46 -10.02
C MET A 314 -1.26 -6.70 -10.84
N ASP A 315 -2.20 -7.07 -11.69
CA ASP A 315 -2.17 -8.29 -12.48
C ASP A 315 -0.88 -8.37 -13.30
N LYS A 316 -0.50 -7.28 -14.00
CA LYS A 316 0.76 -7.22 -14.76
C LYS A 316 2.02 -7.28 -13.87
N LEU A 317 1.95 -6.77 -12.63
CA LEU A 317 3.07 -6.76 -11.65
C LEU A 317 3.14 -7.99 -10.71
N VAL A 318 2.05 -8.72 -10.53
CA VAL A 318 1.97 -10.00 -9.80
C VAL A 318 2.31 -11.14 -10.77
N CYS A 319 1.75 -11.09 -11.97
CA CYS A 319 2.04 -12.07 -13.02
C CYS A 319 3.33 -11.79 -13.80
N GLY A 320 3.97 -10.63 -13.60
CA GLY A 320 5.29 -10.33 -14.18
C GLY A 320 5.26 -10.30 -15.71
N VAL A 321 4.43 -9.42 -16.26
CA VAL A 321 4.25 -9.13 -17.68
C VAL A 321 4.83 -7.74 -17.95
N ASN A 322 5.96 -7.66 -18.67
CA ASN A 322 6.75 -6.43 -18.84
C ASN A 322 6.35 -5.63 -20.11
N THR A 323 5.05 -5.43 -20.37
CA THR A 323 4.57 -4.71 -21.55
C THR A 323 3.50 -3.68 -21.20
N PHE A 324 3.95 -2.45 -20.93
CA PHE A 324 3.07 -1.28 -20.92
C PHE A 324 2.98 -0.73 -22.35
N SER A 325 1.94 -1.13 -23.08
CA SER A 325 1.63 -0.56 -24.40
C SER A 325 0.43 0.37 -24.25
N LEU A 326 0.67 1.69 -24.27
CA LEU A 326 -0.38 2.64 -24.58
C LEU A 326 -0.80 2.41 -26.03
N GLY A 327 -1.92 1.70 -26.23
CA GLY A 327 -2.59 1.64 -27.53
C GLY A 327 -2.95 3.05 -27.99
N ASN A 328 -2.88 3.30 -29.30
CA ASN A 328 -3.04 4.64 -29.87
C ASN A 328 -4.37 5.29 -29.46
N LEU A 329 -4.30 6.35 -28.65
CA LEU A 329 -5.44 7.25 -28.39
C LEU A 329 -5.78 8.19 -29.57
N ASN A 330 -5.18 7.95 -30.76
CA ASN A 330 -5.40 8.75 -31.96
C ASN A 330 -6.50 8.19 -32.88
N ASP A 331 -6.83 6.90 -32.79
CA ASP A 331 -7.71 6.22 -33.77
C ASP A 331 -9.21 6.36 -33.44
N ALA A 332 -9.57 7.21 -32.47
CA ALA A 332 -10.93 7.49 -32.02
C ALA A 332 -11.54 8.79 -32.61
N CYS A 333 -10.91 9.40 -33.62
CA CYS A 333 -11.35 10.67 -34.21
C CYS A 333 -11.39 10.65 -35.75
N GLY A 334 -12.59 10.41 -36.30
CA GLY A 334 -12.99 10.83 -37.64
C GLY A 334 -13.68 9.77 -38.50
N PRO A 335 -14.29 10.19 -39.63
CA PRO A 335 -14.60 11.56 -40.03
C PRO A 335 -15.92 12.08 -39.41
#